data_AF-A0A645FXS3-F1
#
_entry.id   AF-A0A645FXS3-F1
#
_cell.length_a   1.000
_cell.length_b   1.000
_cell.length_c   1.000
_cell.angle_alpha   90.00
_cell.angle_beta   90.00
_cell.angle_gamma   90.00
#
_symmetry.space_group_name_H-M   'P 1'
#
loop_
_entity.id
_entity.type
_entity.pdbx_description
1 polymer ?
#
loop_
_entity_poly.entity_id
_entity_poly.type
_entity_poly.pdbx_seq_one_letter_code
_entity_poly.pdbx_strand_id
1 'polypeptide(L)' 'MLAVLNLLPIPALDGGHIIFVLFEMITGKKPNDKVLEYAQIVGMFILFALMFLAFGNDIYRLFN' A
#
# COMPACT_ATOMS: atom_id res chain seq x y z
N MET A 1 2.00 6.39 18.97
CA MET A 1 1.13 5.51 18.15
C MET A 1 0.94 6.03 16.72
N LEU A 2 0.88 7.35 16.50
CA LEU A 2 0.73 7.96 15.15
C LEU A 2 1.85 7.57 14.16
N ALA A 3 3.10 7.44 14.61
CA ALA A 3 4.23 7.10 13.74
C ALA A 3 4.10 5.73 13.05
N VAL A 4 3.48 4.73 13.71
CA VAL A 4 3.32 3.38 13.13
C VAL A 4 2.25 3.38 12.04
N LEU A 5 1.18 4.16 12.23
CA LEU A 5 0.17 4.39 11.20
C LEU A 5 0.71 5.19 10.02
N ASN A 6 1.65 6.13 10.27
CA ASN A 6 2.31 6.93 9.23
C ASN A 6 3.39 6.15 8.47
N LEU A 7 3.93 5.07 9.06
CA LEU A 7 4.91 4.16 8.45
C LEU A 7 4.27 3.07 7.59
N LEU A 8 2.94 2.91 7.66
CA LEU A 8 2.24 1.98 6.76
C LEU A 8 2.49 2.44 5.32
N PRO A 9 2.81 1.52 4.41
CA PRO A 9 3.12 1.82 3.03
C PRO A 9 1.83 2.12 2.27
N ILE A 10 1.18 3.20 2.65
CA ILE A 10 0.03 3.74 1.96
C ILE A 10 0.60 4.77 0.99
N PRO A 11 0.47 4.57 -0.33
CA PRO A 11 1.07 5.42 -1.35
C PRO A 11 0.75 6.94 -1.28
N ALA A 12 -0.18 7.35 -0.40
CA ALA A 12 -0.58 8.75 -0.18
C ALA A 12 -0.07 9.40 1.13
N LEU A 13 0.71 8.68 1.95
CA LEU A 13 1.14 9.10 3.30
C LEU A 13 2.67 9.03 3.44
N ASP A 14 3.28 9.75 4.40
CA ASP A 14 4.74 9.88 4.58
C ASP A 14 5.54 8.55 4.48
N GLY A 15 4.94 7.40 4.84
CA GLY A 15 5.54 6.07 4.71
C GLY A 15 5.79 5.59 3.27
N GLY A 16 5.05 6.10 2.27
CA GLY A 16 5.30 5.85 0.85
C GLY A 16 6.65 6.41 0.39
N HIS A 17 7.11 7.52 0.99
CA HIS A 17 8.45 8.06 0.73
C HIS A 17 9.56 7.14 1.24
N ILE A 18 9.34 6.37 2.31
CA ILE A 18 10.34 5.43 2.84
C ILE A 18 10.58 4.29 1.86
N ILE A 19 9.51 3.76 1.23
CA ILE A 19 9.65 2.77 0.15
C ILE A 19 10.40 3.38 -1.03
N PHE A 20 10.13 4.64 -1.36
CA PHE A 20 10.81 5.35 -2.43
C PHE A 20 12.32 5.50 -2.17
N VAL A 21 12.69 5.91 -0.96
CA VAL A 21 14.09 6.06 -0.55
C VAL A 21 14.79 4.70 -0.50
N LEU A 22 14.11 3.64 -0.05
CA LEU A 22 14.64 2.27 -0.11
C LEU A 22 14.82 1.79 -1.55
N PHE A 23 13.83 2.04 -2.42
CA PHE A 23 13.92 1.69 -3.84
C PHE A 23 15.03 2.49 -4.54
N GLU A 24 15.17 3.78 -4.25
CA GLU A 24 16.24 4.63 -4.78
C GLU A 24 17.61 4.19 -4.26
N MET A 25 17.72 3.75 -3.00
CA MET A 25 18.95 3.14 -2.45
C MET A 25 19.33 1.84 -3.16
N ILE A 26 18.35 0.99 -3.48
CA ILE A 26 18.60 -0.32 -4.12
C ILE A 26 18.86 -0.15 -5.63
N THR A 27 18.13 0.76 -6.29
CA THR A 27 18.11 0.88 -7.75
C THR A 27 19.00 2.02 -8.27
N GLY A 28 19.45 2.92 -7.39
CA GLY A 28 20.31 4.07 -7.73
C GLY A 28 19.66 5.10 -8.66
N LYS A 29 18.35 4.99 -8.90
CA LYS A 29 17.60 5.83 -9.85
C LYS A 29 16.41 6.45 -9.15
N LYS A 30 16.27 7.77 -9.27
CA LYS A 30 15.08 8.51 -8.85
C LYS A 30 13.85 7.90 -9.52
N PRO A 31 12.87 7.41 -8.77
CA PRO A 31 11.71 6.80 -9.38
C PRO A 31 10.88 7.91 -10.03
N ASN A 32 10.44 7.65 -11.26
CA ASN A 32 9.71 8.61 -12.07
C ASN A 32 8.27 8.77 -11.56
N ASP A 33 7.61 9.91 -11.80
CA ASP A 33 6.25 10.18 -11.32
C ASP A 33 5.23 9.10 -11.75
N LYS A 34 5.47 8.47 -12.91
CA LYS A 34 4.67 7.32 -13.37
C LYS A 34 4.75 6.11 -12.45
N VAL A 35 5.92 5.84 -11.87
CA VAL A 35 6.12 4.73 -10.91
C VAL A 35 5.31 4.98 -9.65
N LEU A 36 5.21 6.24 -9.20
CA LEU A 36 4.37 6.62 -8.07
C LEU A 36 2.90 6.36 -8.37
N GLU A 37 2.42 6.77 -9.54
CA GLU A 37 1.04 6.54 -9.97
C GLU A 37 0.71 5.04 -10.06
N TYR A 38 1.61 4.24 -10.65
CA TYR A 38 1.42 2.78 -10.70
C TYR A 38 1.45 2.14 -9.31
N ALA A 39 2.39 2.51 -8.42
CA ALA A 39 2.44 1.99 -7.07
C ALA A 39 1.19 2.35 -6.26
N GLN A 40 0.66 3.57 -6.46
CA GLN A 40 -0.60 4.02 -5.86
C GLN A 40 -1.77 3.17 -6.32
N ILE A 41 -1.93 2.98 -7.62
CA ILE A 41 -3.02 2.21 -8.21
C ILE A 41 -2.95 0.75 -7.76
N VAL A 42 -1.75 0.15 -7.78
CA VAL A 42 -1.53 -1.23 -7.34
C VAL A 42 -1.83 -1.39 -5.85
N GLY A 43 -1.34 -0.47 -5.01
CA GLY A 43 -1.62 -0.49 -3.57
C GLY A 43 -3.11 -0.35 -3.27
N MET A 44 -3.80 0.54 -3.98
CA MET A 44 -5.25 0.73 -3.85
C MET A 44 -6.02 -0.52 -4.28
N PHE A 45 -5.63 -1.15 -5.39
CA PHE A 45 -6.23 -2.39 -5.87
C PHE A 45 -6.07 -3.53 -4.85
N ILE A 46 -4.87 -3.70 -4.28
CA ILE A 46 -4.60 -4.71 -3.25
C ILE A 46 -5.47 -4.45 -2.00
N LEU A 47 -5.59 -3.19 -1.57
CA LEU A 47 -6.44 -2.84 -0.42
C LEU A 47 -7.90 -3.19 -0.67
N PHE A 48 -8.44 -2.87 -1.85
CA PHE A 48 -9.82 -3.24 -2.20
C PHE A 48 -10.00 -4.76 -2.28
N ALA A 49 -9.04 -5.49 -2.87
CA ALA A 49 -9.09 -6.94 -2.94
C ALA A 49 -9.09 -7.57 -1.53
N LEU A 50 -8.22 -7.10 -0.64
CA LEU A 50 -8.18 -7.56 0.75
C LEU A 50 -9.46 -7.22 1.50
N MET A 51 -10.03 -6.04 1.27
CA MET A 51 -11.30 -5.64 1.85
C MET A 51 -12.44 -6.57 1.41
N PHE A 52 -12.55 -6.87 0.12
CA PHE A 52 -13.55 -7.82 -0.40
C PHE A 52 -13.36 -9.23 0.15
N LEU A 53 -12.12 -9.71 0.23
CA LEU A 53 -11.81 -11.01 0.80
C LEU A 53 -12.18 -11.08 2.28
N ALA A 54 -11.83 -10.06 3.06
CA ALA A 54 -12.18 -9.98 4.48
C ALA A 54 -13.70 -9.93 4.67
N PHE A 55 -14.40 -9.10 3.91
CA PHE A 55 -15.86 -8.99 3.98
C PHE A 55 -16.56 -10.30 3.58
N GLY A 56 -16.08 -10.96 2.52
CA GLY A 56 -16.60 -12.26 2.09
C GLY A 56 -16.36 -13.35 3.13
N ASN A 57 -15.17 -13.37 3.74
CA ASN A 57 -14.82 -14.29 4.82
C ASN A 57 -15.67 -14.06 6.07
N ASP A 58 -15.91 -12.79 6.44
CA ASP A 58 -16.75 -12.42 7.57
C ASP A 58 -18.22 -12.81 7.33
N ILE A 59 -18.74 -12.60 6.10
CA ILE A 59 -20.06 -13.07 5.70
C ILE A 59 -20.15 -14.60 5.76
N TYR A 60 -19.17 -15.31 5.19
CA TYR A 60 -19.14 -16.77 5.20
C TYR A 60 -19.17 -17.32 6.64
N ARG A 61 -18.38 -16.71 7.53
CA ARG A 61 -18.36 -17.03 8.96
C ARG A 61 -19.66 -16.67 9.69
N LEU A 62 -20.43 -15.70 9.20
CA LEU A 62 -21.72 -15.34 9.79
C LEU A 62 -22.82 -16.35 9.44
N PHE A 63 -22.74 -16.97 8.24
CA PHE A 63 -23.71 -17.95 7.75
C PHE A 63 -23.36 -19.40 8.08
N ASN A 64 -22.14 -19.66 8.57
CA ASN A 64 -21.67 -20.98 9.01
C ASN A 64 -21.43 -21.01 10.52
#